data_AF-A0A970CFR4-F1
#
_entry.id   AF-A0A970CFR4-F1
#
_cell.length_a   1.000
_cell.length_b   1.000
_cell.length_c   1.000
_cell.angle_alpha   90.00
_cell.angle_beta   90.00
_cell.angle_gamma   90.00
#
_symmetry.space_group_name_H-M   'P 1'
#
loop_
_entity.id
_entity.type
_entity.pdbx_description
1 polymer ?
#
loop_
_entity_poly.entity_id
_entity_poly.type
_entity_poly.pdbx_seq_one_letter_code
_entity_poly.pdbx_strand_id
1 'polypeptide(L)'
;MSPEVRPWPVTPPPSPEEVAAVYARRKATDFGKWCEDNLRFEYGFGKPEALQGFRVLCMGLWRMGNKFCAGLLGEAGAEVINIEPPEGDPLRKLTPFGREEYMLADRDTGTKTGLDFIHEMRNTYSITLNIETEEGRELYKKLAAHADVIIEEYPPGYMDSLGVGYRQLSKINPGLVYCQIAVRGTWGPFKDKLSKFGQWTLEPFGGCANSFVHNTGFPQDQLPRGKGGDPTRSGVWFA
;
A
#
# COMPACT_ATOMS: atom_id res chain seq x y z
N MET A 1 9.08 -30.90 -27.31
CA MET A 1 7.71 -31.19 -26.82
C MET A 1 7.21 -29.93 -26.14
N SER A 2 6.08 -29.37 -26.58
CA SER A 2 5.44 -28.26 -25.86
C SER A 2 5.05 -28.77 -24.47
N PRO A 3 5.31 -28.02 -23.38
CA PRO A 3 4.84 -28.42 -22.06
C PRO A 3 3.30 -28.51 -22.08
N GLU A 4 2.77 -29.61 -21.57
CA GLU A 4 1.35 -29.87 -21.44
C GLU A 4 0.77 -28.90 -20.39
N VAL A 5 0.18 -27.80 -20.85
CA VAL A 5 -0.47 -26.82 -19.97
C VAL A 5 -1.78 -27.43 -19.49
N ARG A 6 -1.80 -27.90 -18.24
CA ARG A 6 -3.04 -28.41 -17.64
C ARG A 6 -4.05 -27.27 -17.49
N PRO A 7 -5.35 -27.53 -17.77
CA PRO A 7 -6.40 -26.54 -17.57
C PRO A 7 -6.46 -26.12 -16.09
N TRP A 8 -6.64 -24.83 -15.86
CA TRP A 8 -6.84 -24.28 -14.52
C TRP A 8 -8.31 -24.45 -14.09
N PRO A 9 -8.61 -24.85 -12.84
CA PRO A 9 -7.69 -25.34 -11.81
C PRO A 9 -7.41 -26.85 -11.95
N VAL A 10 -6.16 -27.26 -11.69
CA VAL A 10 -5.70 -28.68 -11.78
C VAL A 10 -6.43 -29.59 -10.79
N THR A 11 -6.98 -29.01 -9.72
CA THR A 11 -7.88 -29.68 -8.78
C THR A 11 -8.94 -28.66 -8.41
N PRO A 12 -10.25 -28.95 -8.61
CA PRO A 12 -11.29 -28.04 -8.18
C PRO A 12 -11.22 -27.85 -6.66
N PRO A 13 -11.36 -26.62 -6.15
CA PRO A 13 -11.35 -26.38 -4.71
C PRO A 13 -12.52 -27.14 -4.06
N PRO A 14 -12.32 -27.74 -2.87
CA PRO A 14 -13.39 -28.42 -2.14
C PRO A 14 -14.52 -27.44 -1.80
N SER A 15 -15.75 -27.96 -1.71
CA SER A 15 -16.90 -27.13 -1.37
C SER A 15 -16.80 -26.63 0.08
N PRO A 16 -17.44 -25.48 0.42
CA PRO A 16 -17.48 -24.98 1.79
C PRO A 16 -17.97 -26.02 2.80
N GLU A 17 -18.88 -26.91 2.39
CA GLU A 17 -19.44 -27.98 3.22
C GLU A 17 -18.42 -29.09 3.49
N GLU A 18 -17.64 -29.49 2.46
CA GLU A 18 -16.56 -30.46 2.59
C GLU A 18 -15.46 -29.95 3.52
N VAL A 19 -15.11 -28.67 3.40
CA VAL A 19 -14.13 -28.00 4.28
C VAL A 19 -14.68 -27.92 5.71
N ALA A 20 -15.93 -27.48 5.90
CA ALA A 20 -16.54 -27.34 7.22
C ALA A 20 -16.65 -28.68 7.98
N ALA A 21 -16.92 -29.78 7.29
CA ALA A 21 -16.98 -31.11 7.91
C ALA A 21 -15.65 -31.56 8.53
N VAL A 22 -14.52 -31.15 7.96
CA VAL A 22 -13.17 -31.40 8.51
C VAL A 22 -12.95 -30.60 9.80
N TYR A 23 -13.39 -29.34 9.84
CA TYR A 23 -13.20 -28.46 10.99
C TYR A 23 -14.22 -28.68 12.13
N ALA A 24 -15.41 -29.20 11.81
CA ALA A 24 -16.46 -29.53 12.78
C ALA A 24 -15.97 -30.53 13.85
N ARG A 25 -15.06 -31.44 13.49
CA ARG A 25 -14.49 -32.44 14.42
C ARG A 25 -13.59 -31.84 15.50
N ARG A 26 -13.13 -30.59 15.34
CA ARG A 26 -12.16 -29.94 16.24
C ARG A 26 -12.72 -28.76 17.04
N LYS A 27 -14.04 -28.52 17.03
CA LYS A 27 -14.67 -27.26 17.48
C LYS A 27 -14.13 -26.00 16.76
N ALA A 28 -13.39 -26.17 15.66
CA ALA A 28 -12.78 -25.07 14.92
C ALA A 28 -13.82 -24.25 14.14
N THR A 29 -15.04 -24.77 13.98
CA THR A 29 -16.19 -24.04 13.41
C THR A 29 -16.63 -22.88 14.27
N ASP A 30 -16.45 -22.94 15.60
CA ASP A 30 -16.85 -21.85 16.50
C ASP A 30 -15.89 -20.66 16.35
N PHE A 31 -14.58 -20.94 16.20
CA PHE A 31 -13.60 -19.92 15.85
C PHE A 31 -13.86 -19.34 14.46
N GLY A 32 -14.18 -20.18 13.47
CA GLY A 32 -14.56 -19.72 12.12
C GLY A 32 -15.78 -18.79 12.12
N LYS A 33 -16.84 -19.15 12.84
CA LYS A 33 -18.03 -18.30 13.02
C LYS A 33 -17.73 -17.02 13.78
N TRP A 34 -16.95 -17.11 14.86
CA TRP A 34 -16.50 -15.93 15.59
C TRP A 34 -15.71 -14.98 14.70
N CYS A 35 -14.78 -15.50 13.89
CA CYS A 35 -14.02 -14.73 12.91
C CYS A 35 -14.96 -14.07 11.89
N GLU A 36 -15.90 -14.80 11.29
CA GLU A 36 -16.88 -14.23 10.36
C GLU A 36 -17.74 -13.13 11.01
N ASP A 37 -18.23 -13.34 12.23
CA ASP A 37 -19.05 -12.34 12.93
C ASP A 37 -18.23 -11.10 13.34
N ASN A 38 -16.91 -11.23 13.51
CA ASN A 38 -16.03 -10.16 13.97
C ASN A 38 -15.19 -9.50 12.88
N LEU A 39 -14.96 -10.15 11.74
CA LEU A 39 -14.09 -9.69 10.65
C LEU A 39 -14.88 -9.30 9.39
N ARG A 40 -16.21 -9.36 9.45
CA ARG A 40 -17.10 -8.78 8.43
C ARG A 40 -16.74 -7.32 8.18
N PHE A 41 -16.39 -7.01 6.94
CA PHE A 41 -16.01 -5.67 6.51
C PHE A 41 -17.14 -4.66 6.75
N GLU A 42 -18.40 -5.11 6.73
CA GLU A 42 -19.58 -4.27 6.98
C GLU A 42 -19.62 -3.69 8.41
N TYR A 43 -18.94 -4.35 9.36
CA TYR A 43 -18.86 -3.91 10.76
C TYR A 43 -17.46 -3.38 11.15
N GLY A 44 -16.54 -3.27 10.18
CA GLY A 44 -15.14 -2.87 10.43
C GLY A 44 -15.02 -1.52 11.15
N PHE A 45 -15.93 -0.58 10.88
CA PHE A 45 -15.96 0.75 11.51
C PHE A 45 -16.82 0.83 12.79
N GLY A 46 -17.47 -0.27 13.20
CA GLY A 46 -18.39 -0.31 14.34
C GLY A 46 -17.75 -0.67 15.68
N LYS A 47 -16.47 -1.05 15.68
CA LYS A 47 -15.72 -1.44 16.88
C LYS A 47 -15.01 -0.23 17.50
N PRO A 48 -14.93 -0.13 18.83
CA PRO A 48 -14.10 0.88 19.47
C PRO A 48 -12.64 0.55 19.22
N GLU A 49 -11.99 1.38 18.42
CA GLU A 49 -10.60 1.21 17.98
C GLU A 49 -9.71 2.35 18.48
N ALA A 50 -8.39 2.11 18.54
CA ALA A 50 -7.44 3.02 19.17
C ALA A 50 -7.40 4.43 18.55
N LEU A 51 -7.68 4.54 17.25
CA LEU A 51 -7.71 5.79 16.50
C LEU A 51 -9.11 6.20 16.06
N GLN A 52 -10.15 5.67 16.72
CA GLN A 52 -11.52 6.08 16.42
C GLN A 52 -11.70 7.60 16.58
N GLY A 53 -12.30 8.23 15.58
CA GLY A 53 -12.54 9.67 15.54
C GLY A 53 -11.39 10.50 14.95
N PHE A 54 -10.24 9.89 14.67
CA PHE A 54 -9.16 10.55 13.92
C PHE A 54 -9.42 10.49 12.42
N ARG A 55 -9.12 11.57 11.71
CA ARG A 55 -9.18 11.67 10.26
C ARG A 55 -7.78 11.78 9.66
N VAL A 56 -7.48 10.93 8.68
CA VAL A 56 -6.20 10.86 7.98
C VAL A 56 -6.40 11.16 6.51
N LEU A 57 -5.64 12.09 5.95
CA LEU A 57 -5.53 12.24 4.50
C LEU A 57 -4.26 11.54 4.00
N CYS A 58 -4.41 10.66 3.02
CA CYS A 58 -3.30 9.99 2.37
C CYS A 58 -3.15 10.49 0.95
N MET A 59 -1.93 10.86 0.58
CA MET A 59 -1.59 11.27 -0.78
C MET A 59 -0.31 10.60 -1.26
N GLY A 60 -0.25 10.27 -2.54
CA GLY A 60 0.97 9.77 -3.16
C GLY A 60 0.64 8.71 -4.20
N LEU A 61 1.48 8.65 -5.23
CA LEU A 61 1.23 7.87 -6.43
C LEU A 61 2.20 6.71 -6.52
N TRP A 62 1.73 5.58 -7.04
CA TRP A 62 2.51 4.39 -7.44
C TRP A 62 3.19 3.63 -6.30
N ARG A 63 3.59 4.33 -5.24
CA ARG A 63 4.36 3.80 -4.12
C ARG A 63 3.43 3.22 -3.06
N MET A 64 3.95 2.25 -2.31
CA MET A 64 3.21 1.53 -1.29
C MET A 64 3.50 2.04 0.13
N GLY A 65 4.53 2.88 0.35
CA GLY A 65 4.93 3.28 1.71
C GLY A 65 3.84 4.08 2.42
N ASN A 66 3.31 5.11 1.77
CA ASN A 66 2.15 5.85 2.27
C ASN A 66 0.90 4.98 2.39
N LYS A 67 0.66 4.10 1.42
CA LYS A 67 -0.52 3.24 1.36
C LYS A 67 -0.56 2.26 2.52
N PHE A 68 0.56 1.60 2.76
CA PHE A 68 0.74 0.69 3.88
C PHE A 68 0.53 1.42 5.22
N CYS A 69 1.14 2.59 5.40
CA CYS A 69 0.94 3.40 6.59
C CYS A 69 -0.53 3.80 6.78
N ALA A 70 -1.18 4.26 5.72
CA ALA A 70 -2.59 4.64 5.72
C ALA A 70 -3.50 3.45 6.04
N GLY A 71 -3.29 2.30 5.42
CA GLY A 71 -4.04 1.06 5.68
C GLY A 71 -3.93 0.61 7.13
N LEU A 72 -2.74 0.69 7.75
CA LEU A 72 -2.55 0.39 9.18
C LEU A 72 -3.32 1.35 10.10
N LEU A 73 -3.39 2.64 9.78
CA LEU A 73 -4.19 3.59 10.55
C LEU A 73 -5.69 3.33 10.39
N GLY A 74 -6.12 2.94 9.19
CA GLY A 74 -7.50 2.52 8.93
C GLY A 74 -7.87 1.24 9.69
N GLU A 75 -6.96 0.27 9.77
CA GLU A 75 -7.12 -0.93 10.63
C GLU A 75 -7.23 -0.58 12.11
N ALA A 76 -6.51 0.44 12.56
CA ALA A 76 -6.62 0.96 13.92
C ALA A 76 -7.82 1.90 14.12
N GLY A 77 -8.74 1.98 13.15
CA GLY A 77 -10.04 2.66 13.24
C GLY A 77 -10.06 4.13 12.87
N ALA A 78 -8.99 4.66 12.30
CA ALA A 78 -9.00 6.02 11.76
C ALA A 78 -9.84 6.11 10.48
N GLU A 79 -10.49 7.26 10.24
CA GLU A 79 -11.12 7.56 8.97
C GLU A 79 -10.05 8.01 7.97
N VAL A 80 -9.64 7.09 7.10
CA VAL A 80 -8.58 7.32 6.12
C VAL A 80 -9.18 7.67 4.77
N ILE A 81 -8.82 8.83 4.24
CA ILE A 81 -9.23 9.32 2.92
C ILE A 81 -8.00 9.42 2.02
N ASN A 82 -7.89 8.49 1.07
CA ASN A 82 -6.90 8.54 0.01
C ASN A 82 -7.34 9.52 -1.08
N ILE A 83 -6.43 10.41 -1.50
CA ILE A 83 -6.71 11.42 -2.51
C ILE A 83 -5.91 11.09 -3.76
N GLU A 84 -6.63 10.83 -4.85
CA GLU A 84 -6.07 10.46 -6.14
C GLU A 84 -6.24 11.57 -7.18
N PRO A 85 -5.32 11.70 -8.15
CA PRO A 85 -5.51 12.58 -9.30
C PRO A 85 -6.63 12.05 -10.20
N PRO A 86 -7.13 12.86 -11.15
CA PRO A 86 -8.18 12.45 -12.10
C PRO A 86 -7.90 11.14 -12.84
N GLU A 87 -6.64 10.82 -13.10
CA GLU A 87 -6.20 9.61 -13.79
C GLU A 87 -6.18 8.36 -12.88
N GLY A 88 -6.40 8.55 -11.58
CA GLY A 88 -6.24 7.55 -10.53
C GLY A 88 -4.77 7.26 -10.20
N ASP A 89 -4.55 6.51 -9.13
CA ASP A 89 -3.22 5.99 -8.81
C ASP A 89 -2.78 5.00 -9.90
N PRO A 90 -1.58 5.16 -10.51
CA PRO A 90 -1.06 4.21 -11.49
C PRO A 90 -0.95 2.77 -10.96
N LEU A 91 -0.88 2.57 -9.64
CA LEU A 91 -0.92 1.25 -8.99
C LEU A 91 -2.23 0.49 -9.27
N ARG A 92 -3.34 1.20 -9.56
CA ARG A 92 -4.60 0.58 -10.00
C ARG A 92 -4.47 -0.20 -11.31
N LYS A 93 -3.42 0.04 -12.09
CA LYS A 93 -3.14 -0.64 -13.36
C LYS A 93 -2.03 -1.69 -13.23
N LEU A 94 -1.43 -1.83 -12.05
CA LEU A 94 -0.35 -2.78 -11.82
C LEU A 94 -0.93 -4.20 -11.72
N THR A 95 -0.49 -5.08 -12.62
CA THR A 95 -0.87 -6.48 -12.64
C THR A 95 0.34 -7.35 -12.98
N PRO A 96 0.30 -8.66 -12.62
CA PRO A 96 1.30 -9.60 -13.07
C PRO A 96 1.47 -9.55 -14.60
N PHE A 97 2.70 -9.30 -15.05
CA PHE A 97 3.05 -9.20 -16.47
C PHE A 97 2.32 -8.10 -17.27
N GLY A 98 1.67 -7.12 -16.60
CA GLY A 98 0.95 -6.03 -17.27
C GLY A 98 -0.31 -6.48 -18.02
N ARG A 99 -0.90 -7.60 -17.58
CA ARG A 99 -2.05 -8.23 -18.22
C ARG A 99 -3.38 -7.80 -17.58
N GLU A 100 -4.33 -7.36 -18.39
CA GLU A 100 -5.62 -6.85 -17.92
C GLU A 100 -6.54 -7.95 -17.38
N GLU A 101 -6.37 -9.21 -17.79
CA GLU A 101 -7.20 -10.33 -17.31
C GLU A 101 -7.00 -10.62 -15.81
N TYR A 102 -5.92 -10.11 -15.21
CA TYR A 102 -5.65 -10.24 -13.78
C TYR A 102 -6.20 -9.06 -12.96
N MET A 103 -6.84 -8.08 -13.60
CA MET A 103 -7.52 -7.02 -12.88
C MET A 103 -8.84 -7.54 -12.31
N LEU A 104 -9.15 -7.12 -11.08
CA LEU A 104 -10.43 -7.37 -10.46
C LEU A 104 -11.42 -6.32 -10.93
N ALA A 105 -12.65 -6.73 -11.22
CA ALA A 105 -13.74 -5.82 -11.59
C ALA A 105 -14.62 -5.56 -10.38
N ASP A 106 -14.90 -4.29 -10.11
CA ASP A 106 -15.91 -3.88 -9.15
C ASP A 106 -17.29 -4.43 -9.54
N ARG A 107 -18.05 -4.92 -8.56
CA ARG A 107 -19.32 -5.62 -8.82
C ARG A 107 -20.44 -4.71 -9.30
N ASP A 108 -20.42 -3.45 -8.87
CA ASP A 108 -21.51 -2.50 -9.12
C ASP A 108 -21.22 -1.61 -10.33
N THR A 109 -19.98 -1.13 -10.43
CA THR A 109 -19.54 -0.20 -11.49
C THR A 109 -18.85 -0.89 -12.66
N GLY A 110 -18.37 -2.13 -12.46
CA GLY A 110 -17.53 -2.83 -13.45
C GLY A 110 -16.12 -2.25 -13.59
N THR A 111 -15.74 -1.25 -12.77
CA THR A 111 -14.43 -0.61 -12.85
C THR A 111 -13.34 -1.61 -12.52
N LYS A 112 -12.34 -1.73 -13.40
CA LYS A 112 -11.20 -2.63 -13.18
C LYS A 112 -10.16 -2.00 -12.27
N THR A 113 -9.55 -2.79 -11.40
CA THR A 113 -8.43 -2.39 -10.55
C THR A 113 -7.47 -3.56 -10.32
N GLY A 114 -6.17 -3.25 -10.29
CA GLY A 114 -5.09 -4.19 -9.99
C GLY A 114 -5.06 -4.62 -8.53
N LEU A 115 -4.60 -5.85 -8.30
CA LEU A 115 -4.62 -6.49 -6.98
C LEU A 115 -3.79 -5.73 -5.93
N ASP A 116 -2.64 -5.18 -6.33
CA ASP A 116 -1.75 -4.48 -5.41
C ASP A 116 -2.41 -3.23 -4.80
N PHE A 117 -3.18 -2.49 -5.59
CA PHE A 117 -3.93 -1.34 -5.08
C PHE A 117 -4.96 -1.79 -4.04
N ILE A 118 -5.71 -2.86 -4.31
CA ILE A 118 -6.74 -3.38 -3.39
C ILE A 118 -6.11 -3.87 -2.08
N HIS A 119 -4.95 -4.53 -2.16
CA HIS A 119 -4.24 -5.03 -0.99
C HIS A 119 -3.79 -3.90 -0.05
N GLU A 120 -3.23 -2.82 -0.61
CA GLU A 120 -2.65 -1.73 0.17
C GLU A 120 -3.66 -0.66 0.60
N MET A 121 -4.83 -0.57 -0.06
CA MET A 121 -5.87 0.45 0.23
C MET A 121 -7.06 -0.07 1.01
N ARG A 122 -6.89 -1.18 1.73
CA ARG A 122 -7.92 -1.71 2.64
C ARG A 122 -8.25 -0.72 3.75
N ASN A 123 -9.51 -0.69 4.17
CA ASN A 123 -10.02 0.21 5.22
C ASN A 123 -9.82 1.71 4.92
N THR A 124 -9.74 2.08 3.64
CA THR A 124 -9.65 3.48 3.22
C THR A 124 -10.81 3.87 2.31
N TYR A 125 -11.22 5.12 2.40
CA TYR A 125 -12.03 5.78 1.39
C TYR A 125 -11.12 6.35 0.31
N SER A 126 -11.61 6.47 -0.92
CA SER A 126 -10.87 7.17 -1.98
C SER A 126 -11.70 8.27 -2.63
N ILE A 127 -11.06 9.42 -2.84
CA ILE A 127 -11.64 10.56 -3.57
C ILE A 127 -10.70 11.00 -4.68
N THR A 128 -11.27 11.61 -5.71
CA THR A 128 -10.52 12.24 -6.80
C THR A 128 -10.40 13.74 -6.56
N LEU A 129 -9.18 14.27 -6.55
CA LEU A 129 -8.92 15.70 -6.44
C LEU A 129 -7.64 16.07 -7.20
N ASN A 130 -7.74 17.07 -8.08
CA ASN A 130 -6.59 17.56 -8.82
C ASN A 130 -5.91 18.73 -8.08
N ILE A 131 -4.85 18.46 -7.31
CA ILE A 131 -4.09 19.50 -6.57
C ILE A 131 -3.18 20.36 -7.46
N GLU A 132 -3.08 20.07 -8.75
CA GLU A 132 -2.36 20.92 -9.71
C GLU A 132 -3.16 22.18 -10.08
N THR A 133 -4.49 22.17 -9.87
CA THR A 133 -5.34 23.35 -10.08
C THR A 133 -5.45 24.20 -8.82
N GLU A 134 -5.69 25.50 -8.98
CA GLU A 134 -5.90 26.39 -7.83
C GLU A 134 -7.12 25.98 -7.01
N GLU A 135 -8.22 25.65 -7.69
CA GLU A 135 -9.44 25.16 -7.05
C GLU A 135 -9.19 23.88 -6.24
N GLY A 136 -8.44 22.91 -6.80
CA GLY A 136 -8.12 21.68 -6.09
C GLY A 136 -7.22 21.89 -4.89
N ARG A 137 -6.27 22.83 -4.96
CA ARG A 137 -5.48 23.24 -3.78
C ARG A 137 -6.34 23.87 -2.69
N GLU A 138 -7.28 24.74 -3.05
CA GLU A 138 -8.18 25.36 -2.08
C GLU A 138 -9.12 24.34 -1.43
N LEU A 139 -9.63 23.37 -2.21
CA LEU A 139 -10.40 22.25 -1.67
C LEU A 139 -9.55 21.38 -0.74
N TYR A 140 -8.31 21.07 -1.12
CA TYR A 140 -7.41 20.29 -0.28
C TYR A 140 -7.09 20.99 1.04
N LYS A 141 -6.84 22.30 1.03
CA LYS A 141 -6.65 23.09 2.26
C LYS A 141 -7.87 23.04 3.19
N LYS A 142 -9.09 23.05 2.63
CA LYS A 142 -10.33 22.87 3.42
C LYS A 142 -10.41 21.48 4.04
N LEU A 143 -10.03 20.43 3.30
CA LEU A 143 -9.96 19.07 3.86
C LEU A 143 -8.91 18.98 4.97
N ALA A 144 -7.72 19.54 4.74
CA ALA A 144 -6.61 19.55 5.70
C ALA A 144 -6.92 20.29 7.01
N ALA A 145 -7.82 21.29 6.96
CA ALA A 145 -8.31 21.98 8.15
C ALA A 145 -9.08 21.06 9.13
N HIS A 146 -9.57 19.92 8.64
CA HIS A 146 -10.34 18.93 9.41
C HIS A 146 -9.62 17.59 9.56
N ALA A 147 -8.36 17.49 9.13
CA ALA A 147 -7.57 16.28 9.24
C ALA A 147 -6.65 16.34 10.46
N ASP A 148 -6.52 15.23 11.18
CA ASP A 148 -5.58 15.11 12.29
C ASP A 148 -4.18 14.73 11.79
N VAL A 149 -4.13 13.89 10.74
CA VAL A 149 -2.90 13.40 10.14
C VAL A 149 -2.93 13.58 8.62
N ILE A 150 -1.82 14.02 8.05
CA ILE A 150 -1.58 13.95 6.60
C ILE A 150 -0.36 13.06 6.36
N ILE A 151 -0.53 12.07 5.48
CA ILE A 151 0.54 11.21 4.99
C ILE A 151 0.75 11.53 3.52
N GLU A 152 1.99 11.84 3.12
CA GLU A 152 2.32 12.04 1.72
C GLU A 152 3.63 11.38 1.29
N GLU A 153 3.68 10.91 0.04
CA GLU A 153 4.84 10.28 -0.57
C GLU A 153 5.23 10.92 -1.91
N TYR A 154 5.32 12.25 -1.93
CA TYR A 154 5.82 13.02 -3.07
C TYR A 154 7.31 13.35 -2.93
N PRO A 155 7.96 13.79 -4.03
CA PRO A 155 9.31 14.31 -3.96
C PRO A 155 9.45 15.46 -2.94
N PRO A 156 10.58 15.56 -2.22
CA PRO A 156 10.83 16.63 -1.26
C PRO A 156 10.58 18.01 -1.88
N GLY A 157 9.73 18.81 -1.23
CA GLY A 157 9.38 20.17 -1.66
C GLY A 157 8.27 20.28 -2.71
N TYR A 158 7.75 19.18 -3.27
CA TYR A 158 6.64 19.23 -4.23
C TYR A 158 5.38 19.84 -3.61
N MET A 159 4.91 19.30 -2.48
CA MET A 159 3.73 19.83 -1.78
C MET A 159 3.93 21.28 -1.31
N ASP A 160 5.14 21.63 -0.85
CA ASP A 160 5.50 23.01 -0.50
C ASP A 160 5.42 23.95 -1.70
N SER A 161 5.86 23.51 -2.89
CA SER A 161 5.83 24.29 -4.12
C SER A 161 4.40 24.58 -4.61
N LEU A 162 3.47 23.66 -4.30
CA LEU A 162 2.04 23.84 -4.52
C LEU A 162 1.35 24.61 -3.39
N GLY A 163 2.07 25.04 -2.35
CA GLY A 163 1.49 25.78 -1.23
C GLY A 163 0.56 24.94 -0.34
N VAL A 164 0.69 23.62 -0.40
CA VAL A 164 -0.11 22.64 0.36
C VAL A 164 0.79 21.67 1.15
N GLY A 165 2.04 22.06 1.39
CA GLY A 165 2.97 21.36 2.27
C GLY A 165 2.74 21.72 3.73
N TYR A 166 3.50 21.05 4.61
CA TYR A 166 3.38 21.25 6.06
C TYR A 166 3.51 22.72 6.48
N ARG A 167 4.41 23.49 5.85
CA ARG A 167 4.65 24.89 6.23
C ARG A 167 3.44 25.80 6.02
N GLN A 168 2.60 25.47 5.05
CA GLN A 168 1.38 26.20 4.74
C GLN A 168 0.21 25.65 5.55
N LEU A 169 0.07 24.32 5.59
CA LEU A 169 -1.06 23.67 6.26
C LEU A 169 -1.02 23.79 7.79
N SER A 170 0.16 23.80 8.41
CA SER A 170 0.29 24.02 9.88
C SER A 170 -0.22 25.39 10.34
N LYS A 171 -0.28 26.38 9.45
CA LYS A 171 -0.89 27.69 9.74
C LYS A 171 -2.41 27.63 9.76
N ILE A 172 -2.99 26.70 8.99
CA ILE A 172 -4.43 26.47 8.88
C ILE A 172 -4.90 25.55 10.02
N ASN A 173 -4.12 24.50 10.29
CA ASN A 173 -4.36 23.53 11.34
C ASN A 173 -3.08 23.34 12.18
N PRO A 174 -2.93 24.08 13.29
CA PRO A 174 -1.76 23.95 14.17
C PRO A 174 -1.64 22.60 14.89
N GLY A 175 -2.72 21.83 14.97
CA GLY A 175 -2.72 20.48 15.57
C GLY A 175 -2.32 19.37 14.60
N LEU A 176 -2.10 19.71 13.32
CA LEU A 176 -1.82 18.75 12.26
C LEU A 176 -0.51 17.98 12.50
N VAL A 177 -0.61 16.65 12.50
CA VAL A 177 0.53 15.75 12.36
C VAL A 177 0.80 15.51 10.87
N TYR A 178 2.03 15.75 10.43
CA TYR A 178 2.41 15.61 9.01
C TYR A 178 3.52 14.59 8.84
N CYS A 179 3.24 13.54 8.08
CA CYS A 179 4.14 12.44 7.80
C CYS A 179 4.52 12.45 6.31
N GLN A 180 5.72 12.92 6.00
CA GLN A 180 6.30 12.79 4.67
C GLN A 180 7.14 11.51 4.61
N ILE A 181 6.79 10.63 3.69
CA ILE A 181 7.55 9.43 3.38
C ILE A 181 8.37 9.73 2.13
N ALA A 182 9.69 9.66 2.23
CA ALA A 182 10.59 9.87 1.11
C ALA A 182 11.69 8.82 1.12
N VAL A 183 11.91 8.14 -0.01
CA VAL A 183 12.82 6.98 -0.09
C VAL A 183 14.27 7.32 0.28
N ARG A 184 14.70 8.57 0.08
CA ARG A 184 16.04 9.04 0.44
C ARG A 184 16.01 10.07 1.57
N GLY A 185 14.89 10.14 2.29
CA GLY A 185 14.60 11.21 3.24
C GLY A 185 14.33 12.56 2.55
N THR A 186 14.12 13.56 3.38
CA THR A 186 13.71 14.92 2.96
C THR A 186 14.87 15.92 3.07
N TRP A 187 16.04 15.47 3.54
CA TRP A 187 17.24 16.27 3.73
C TRP A 187 18.50 15.56 3.21
N GLY A 188 19.59 16.33 3.10
CA GLY A 188 20.91 15.81 2.73
C GLY A 188 21.16 15.72 1.22
N PRO A 189 22.39 15.35 0.81
CA PRO A 189 22.86 15.46 -0.58
C PRO A 189 22.20 14.47 -1.56
N PHE A 190 21.41 13.52 -1.06
CA PHE A 190 20.74 12.50 -1.85
C PHE A 190 19.24 12.74 -2.04
N LYS A 191 18.66 13.74 -1.37
CA LYS A 191 17.20 13.98 -1.36
C LYS A 191 16.63 14.24 -2.76
N ASP A 192 17.38 14.94 -3.62
CA ASP A 192 16.95 15.33 -4.98
C ASP A 192 17.48 14.39 -6.07
N LYS A 193 18.22 13.34 -5.71
CA LYS A 193 18.88 12.50 -6.71
C LYS A 193 17.91 11.51 -7.34
N LEU A 194 17.84 11.56 -8.67
CA LEU A 194 17.10 10.66 -9.55
C LEU A 194 17.90 9.41 -9.95
N SER A 195 17.21 8.35 -10.39
CA SER A 195 17.84 7.26 -11.15
C SER A 195 18.17 7.69 -12.59
N LYS A 196 18.98 6.88 -13.29
CA LYS A 196 19.35 7.11 -14.70
C LYS A 196 18.12 7.15 -15.64
N PHE A 197 17.01 6.51 -15.27
CA PHE A 197 15.79 6.47 -16.07
C PHE A 197 14.79 7.57 -15.70
N GLY A 198 15.21 8.58 -14.93
CA GLY A 198 14.32 9.63 -14.43
C GLY A 198 13.30 9.12 -13.41
N GLN A 199 13.36 7.84 -13.02
CA GLN A 199 12.55 7.29 -11.95
C GLN A 199 13.10 7.83 -10.64
N TRP A 200 12.23 8.40 -9.82
CA TRP A 200 12.53 8.91 -8.47
C TRP A 200 12.93 7.79 -7.48
N THR A 201 12.93 6.54 -7.92
CA THR A 201 13.20 5.36 -7.10
C THR A 201 13.80 4.21 -7.88
N LEU A 202 14.79 3.60 -7.22
CA LEU A 202 15.00 2.17 -7.24
C LEU A 202 14.91 1.77 -5.77
N GLU A 203 13.82 1.11 -5.37
CA GLU A 203 13.69 0.38 -4.11
C GLU A 203 14.97 -0.43 -3.75
N PRO A 204 15.70 -1.05 -4.71
CA PRO A 204 16.96 -1.71 -4.38
C PRO A 204 18.06 -0.77 -3.91
N PHE A 205 18.04 0.54 -4.18
CA PHE A 205 19.06 1.45 -3.61
C PHE A 205 18.91 1.60 -2.10
N GLY A 206 17.67 1.66 -1.58
CA GLY A 206 17.41 1.70 -0.14
C GLY A 206 17.88 0.42 0.54
N GLY A 207 17.55 -0.75 -0.03
CA GLY A 207 18.04 -2.04 0.45
C GLY A 207 19.56 -2.23 0.30
N CYS A 208 20.17 -1.69 -0.75
CA CYS A 208 21.63 -1.78 -0.92
C CYS A 208 22.34 -0.85 0.07
N ALA A 209 21.80 0.34 0.34
CA ALA A 209 22.40 1.33 1.22
C ALA A 209 22.31 0.94 2.71
N ASN A 210 21.30 0.16 3.12
CA ASN A 210 21.14 -0.31 4.50
C ASN A 210 21.81 -1.68 4.77
N SER A 211 22.69 -2.15 3.88
CA SER A 211 23.37 -3.45 3.94
C SER A 211 22.45 -4.67 3.95
N PHE A 212 21.13 -4.51 3.79
CA PHE A 212 20.20 -5.63 3.75
C PHE A 212 20.53 -6.58 2.60
N VAL A 213 20.87 -6.04 1.42
CA VAL A 213 21.28 -6.85 0.26
C VAL A 213 22.67 -7.49 0.47
N HIS A 214 23.54 -6.88 1.30
CA HIS A 214 24.85 -7.47 1.62
C HIS A 214 24.73 -8.69 2.56
N ASN A 215 23.75 -8.68 3.45
CA ASN A 215 23.51 -9.76 4.41
C ASN A 215 22.58 -10.86 3.86
N THR A 216 22.01 -10.67 2.67
CA THR A 216 21.07 -11.61 2.06
C THR A 216 21.75 -12.41 0.95
N GLY A 217 22.10 -13.66 1.24
CA GLY A 217 22.73 -14.59 0.30
C GLY A 217 23.67 -15.57 1.02
N PHE A 218 24.24 -16.53 0.28
CA PHE A 218 25.30 -17.37 0.83
C PHE A 218 26.60 -16.57 1.00
N PRO A 219 27.35 -16.80 2.08
CA PRO A 219 28.68 -16.23 2.21
C PRO A 219 29.59 -16.79 1.10
N GLN A 220 30.52 -15.96 0.64
CA GLN A 220 31.24 -16.17 -0.61
C GLN A 220 32.13 -17.42 -0.62
N ASP A 221 32.48 -17.92 0.57
CA ASP A 221 33.24 -19.14 0.84
C ASP A 221 32.41 -20.43 0.69
N GLN A 222 31.08 -20.34 0.71
CA GLN A 222 30.16 -21.48 0.52
C GLN A 222 29.69 -21.65 -0.93
N LEU A 223 30.14 -20.80 -1.85
CA LEU A 223 29.74 -20.85 -3.26
C LEU A 223 30.80 -21.56 -4.12
N PRO A 224 30.44 -22.60 -4.90
CA PRO A 224 31.39 -23.40 -5.69
C PRO A 224 32.04 -22.68 -6.88
N ARG A 225 31.82 -21.37 -7.09
CA ARG A 225 32.23 -20.66 -8.33
C ARG A 225 33.07 -19.39 -8.16
N GLY A 226 33.41 -18.95 -6.94
CA GLY A 226 34.36 -17.83 -6.73
C GLY A 226 34.00 -16.48 -7.39
N LYS A 227 32.80 -16.34 -7.96
CA LYS A 227 32.23 -15.12 -8.53
C LYS A 227 30.79 -15.02 -8.04
N GLY A 228 30.40 -13.85 -7.54
CA GLY A 228 29.32 -13.67 -6.58
C GLY A 228 27.92 -14.12 -7.01
N GLY A 229 27.14 -14.47 -5.97
CA GLY A 229 25.75 -14.08 -5.74
C GLY A 229 24.69 -14.61 -6.69
N ASP A 230 24.28 -15.86 -6.52
CA ASP A 230 22.92 -16.26 -6.91
C ASP A 230 21.95 -15.80 -5.81
N PRO A 231 20.97 -14.92 -6.10
CA PRO A 231 19.99 -14.48 -5.11
C PRO A 231 19.14 -15.68 -4.67
N THR A 232 19.35 -16.15 -3.44
CA THR A 232 18.45 -17.09 -2.78
C THR A 232 17.37 -16.32 -2.03
N ARG A 233 16.14 -16.84 -2.09
CA ARG A 233 14.88 -16.18 -1.72
C ARG A 233 14.97 -15.40 -0.41
N SER A 234 14.66 -14.10 -0.46
CA SER A 234 14.35 -13.28 0.71
C SER A 234 12.87 -13.43 1.09
N GLY A 235 12.60 -13.52 2.39
CA GLY A 235 11.28 -13.57 3.00
C GLY A 235 11.40 -13.73 4.51
N VAL A 236 10.40 -13.26 5.27
CA VAL A 236 10.31 -13.53 6.71
C VAL A 236 9.91 -14.99 6.87
N TRP A 237 10.90 -15.85 7.10
CA TRP A 237 10.65 -17.24 7.44
C TRP A 237 10.31 -17.30 8.93
N PHE A 238 9.02 -17.41 9.25
CA PHE A 238 8.62 -17.93 10.55
C PHE A 238 8.83 -19.45 10.53
N ALA A 239 9.89 -19.89 11.19
CA ALA A 239 10.12 -21.28 11.59
C ALA A 239 10.35 -21.29 13.10
#